data_AF-A0A269PIB8-F1
#
_entry.id   AF-A0A269PIB8-F1
#
_cell.length_a   1.000
_cell.length_b   1.000
_cell.length_c   1.000
_cell.angle_alpha   90.00
_cell.angle_beta   90.00
_cell.angle_gamma   90.00
#
_symmetry.space_group_name_H-M   'P 1'
#
loop_
_entity.id
_entity.type
_entity.pdbx_description
1 polymer ?
#
loop_
_entity_poly.entity_id
_entity_poly.type
_entity_poly.pdbx_seq_one_letter_code
_entity_poly.pdbx_strand_id
1 'polypeptide(L)'
;MDAKNTRKDYITDTIIKRNPDVVGIYRLIMKVDSDNFRTSSIQNILKCIKAKSIEVIIFARKLNDAEFLHSKVLTNLIEFKKQSDVIIANRMVDELNDVASKVYTRDLFGTD
;
A
#
# COMPACT_ATOMS: atom_id res chain seq x y z
N MET A 1 -0.67 7.10 26.96
CA MET A 1 -1.79 6.43 26.28
C MET A 1 -2.63 7.58 25.73
N ASP A 2 -2.64 7.99 24.45
CA ASP A 2 -3.35 7.36 23.34
C ASP A 2 -3.10 8.14 22.02
N ALA A 3 -1.84 8.28 21.57
CA ALA A 3 -1.51 9.01 20.33
C ALA A 3 -1.23 8.11 19.12
N LYS A 4 -1.24 6.78 19.28
CA LYS A 4 -0.84 5.82 18.24
C LYS A 4 -2.00 5.23 17.43
N ASN A 5 -3.24 5.37 17.90
CA ASN A 5 -4.43 4.80 17.24
C ASN A 5 -4.99 5.72 16.14
N THR A 6 -4.97 7.04 16.34
CA THR A 6 -5.62 8.02 15.44
C THR A 6 -4.97 8.19 14.05
N ARG A 7 -3.68 7.87 13.88
CA ARG A 7 -2.97 8.10 12.59
C ARG A 7 -3.12 6.95 11.59
N LYS A 8 -3.36 5.72 12.06
CA LYS A 8 -3.57 4.54 11.18
C LYS A 8 -4.99 4.54 10.62
N ASP A 9 -5.95 4.89 11.46
CA ASP A 9 -7.36 5.03 11.09
C ASP A 9 -7.50 6.12 10.02
N TYR A 10 -6.83 7.26 10.19
CA TYR A 10 -6.85 8.34 9.20
C TYR A 10 -6.41 7.93 7.78
N ILE A 11 -5.33 7.14 7.66
CA ILE A 11 -4.83 6.68 6.36
C ILE A 11 -5.86 5.77 5.70
N THR A 12 -6.33 4.79 6.47
CA THR A 12 -7.30 3.81 5.97
C THR A 12 -8.60 4.50 5.59
N ASP A 13 -9.11 5.41 6.42
CA ASP A 13 -10.31 6.20 6.14
C ASP A 13 -10.15 7.07 4.89
N THR A 14 -8.98 7.69 4.70
CA THR A 14 -8.72 8.50 3.51
C THR A 14 -8.73 7.67 2.23
N ILE A 15 -8.23 6.43 2.29
CA ILE A 15 -8.25 5.50 1.16
C ILE A 15 -9.68 5.00 0.91
N ILE A 16 -10.38 4.55 1.97
CA ILE A 16 -11.75 4.03 1.87
C ILE A 16 -12.72 5.10 1.36
N LYS A 17 -12.55 6.37 1.77
CA LYS A 17 -13.37 7.50 1.29
C LYS A 17 -13.27 7.74 -0.22
N ARG A 18 -12.20 7.27 -0.88
CA ARG A 18 -12.08 7.31 -2.34
C ARG A 18 -12.92 6.24 -3.03
N ASN A 19 -13.55 5.34 -2.26
CA ASN A 19 -14.34 4.20 -2.72
C ASN A 19 -13.65 3.38 -3.83
N PRO A 20 -12.39 2.92 -3.62
CA PRO A 20 -11.69 2.11 -4.61
C PRO A 20 -12.25 0.69 -4.63
N ASP A 21 -12.29 0.07 -5.82
CA ASP A 21 -12.54 -1.36 -5.95
C ASP A 21 -11.25 -2.14 -5.65
N VAL A 22 -10.10 -1.59 -6.09
CA VAL A 22 -8.78 -2.21 -5.94
C VAL A 22 -7.75 -1.23 -5.34
N VAL A 23 -7.11 -1.65 -4.26
CA VAL A 23 -5.98 -0.93 -3.64
C VAL A 23 -4.65 -1.63 -3.92
N GLY A 24 -3.73 -0.90 -4.53
CA GLY A 24 -2.37 -1.32 -4.79
C GLY A 24 -1.40 -0.98 -3.65
N ILE A 25 -0.56 -1.93 -3.28
CA ILE A 25 0.49 -1.76 -2.27
C ILE A 25 1.86 -1.76 -2.97
N TYR A 26 2.49 -0.59 -3.08
CA TYR A 26 3.77 -0.42 -3.76
C TYR A 26 4.94 -0.53 -2.78
N ARG A 27 5.74 -1.62 -2.91
CA ARG A 27 7.01 -1.83 -2.20
C ARG A 27 6.99 -1.48 -0.71
N LEU A 28 5.92 -1.86 -0.02
CA LEU A 28 5.82 -1.72 1.45
C LEU A 28 6.57 -2.82 2.20
N ILE A 29 7.07 -3.82 1.47
CA ILE A 29 8.01 -4.82 1.95
C ILE A 29 9.40 -4.19 2.07
N MET A 30 9.81 -3.90 3.30
CA MET A 30 11.20 -3.52 3.60
C MET A 30 12.14 -4.69 3.22
N LYS A 31 13.44 -4.37 3.04
CA LYS A 31 14.52 -5.32 2.66
C LYS A 31 14.28 -6.71 3.24
N VAL A 32 14.43 -7.74 2.41
CA VAL A 32 14.32 -9.17 2.79
C VAL A 32 15.20 -9.52 4.01
N ASP A 33 16.30 -8.79 4.26
CA ASP A 33 17.17 -8.94 5.44
C ASP A 33 16.75 -8.16 6.70
N SER A 34 15.58 -7.53 6.70
CA SER A 34 15.05 -6.79 7.84
C SER A 34 13.78 -7.48 8.32
N ASP A 35 13.88 -8.10 9.50
CA ASP A 35 12.83 -8.70 10.35
C ASP A 35 11.66 -7.75 10.72
N ASN A 36 11.47 -6.65 9.99
CA ASN A 36 10.51 -5.58 10.27
C ASN A 36 9.15 -5.75 9.60
N PHE A 37 8.86 -6.90 8.98
CA PHE A 37 7.48 -7.24 8.60
C PHE A 37 6.50 -7.21 9.78
N ARG A 38 7.03 -7.27 11.01
CA ARG A 38 6.33 -7.02 12.29
C ARG A 38 5.98 -5.56 12.57
N THR A 39 6.22 -4.61 11.66
CA THR A 39 5.59 -3.29 11.79
C THR A 39 4.09 -3.42 11.53
N SER A 40 3.35 -3.67 12.61
CA SER A 40 1.89 -3.83 12.74
C SER A 40 1.02 -2.85 11.94
N SER A 41 1.57 -1.78 11.41
CA SER A 41 0.86 -0.74 10.68
C SER A 41 0.33 -1.22 9.32
N ILE A 42 1.14 -1.89 8.50
CA ILE A 42 0.69 -2.29 7.14
C ILE A 42 -0.30 -3.44 7.21
N GLN A 43 -0.03 -4.44 8.04
CA GLN A 43 -0.95 -5.55 8.22
C GLN A 43 -2.31 -5.07 8.74
N ASN A 44 -2.34 -4.08 9.64
CA ASN A 44 -3.59 -3.49 10.10
C ASN A 44 -4.30 -2.71 8.98
N ILE A 45 -3.59 -1.91 8.18
CA ILE A 45 -4.18 -1.21 7.03
C ILE A 45 -4.78 -2.21 6.05
N LEU A 46 -4.03 -3.27 5.70
CA LEU A 46 -4.49 -4.35 4.83
C LEU A 46 -5.76 -5.02 5.37
N LYS A 47 -5.77 -5.37 6.66
CA LYS A 47 -6.94 -5.95 7.32
C LYS A 47 -8.14 -5.01 7.26
N CYS A 48 -7.96 -3.73 7.55
CA CYS A 48 -9.04 -2.75 7.53
C CYS A 48 -9.60 -2.52 6.12
N ILE A 49 -8.75 -2.48 5.09
CA ILE A 49 -9.17 -2.34 3.69
C ILE A 49 -9.94 -3.59 3.24
N LYS A 50 -9.37 -4.79 3.48
CA LYS A 50 -10.04 -6.05 3.12
C LYS A 50 -11.36 -6.26 3.84
N ALA A 51 -11.50 -5.77 5.08
CA ALA A 51 -12.76 -5.81 5.83
C ALA A 51 -13.89 -4.97 5.20
N LYS A 52 -13.57 -4.11 4.22
CA LYS A 52 -14.54 -3.35 3.42
C LYS A 52 -14.85 -4.01 2.07
N SER A 53 -14.46 -5.26 1.86
CA SER A 53 -14.59 -5.99 0.58
C SER A 53 -13.82 -5.36 -0.57
N ILE A 54 -12.78 -4.57 -0.26
CA ILE A 54 -11.90 -3.94 -1.26
C ILE A 54 -10.77 -4.92 -1.60
N GLU A 55 -10.52 -5.12 -2.89
CA GLU A 55 -9.44 -5.99 -3.35
C GLU A 55 -8.07 -5.34 -3.06
N VAL A 56 -7.08 -6.16 -2.71
CA VAL A 56 -5.71 -5.70 -2.49
C VAL A 56 -4.75 -6.46 -3.37
N ILE A 57 -3.98 -5.72 -4.16
CA ILE A 57 -2.87 -6.22 -4.98
C ILE A 57 -1.54 -5.62 -4.51
N ILE A 58 -0.46 -6.38 -4.65
CA ILE A 58 0.87 -6.00 -4.14
C ILE A 58 1.86 -5.98 -5.29
N PHE A 59 2.65 -4.91 -5.41
CA PHE A 59 3.75 -4.89 -6.36
C PHE A 59 5.08 -5.26 -5.69
N ALA A 60 5.69 -6.34 -6.18
CA ALA A 60 6.99 -6.81 -5.69
C ALA A 60 7.79 -7.51 -6.80
N ARG A 61 8.83 -6.84 -7.33
CA ARG A 61 9.70 -7.45 -8.37
C ARG A 61 10.49 -8.68 -7.91
N LYS A 62 10.78 -8.77 -6.61
CA LYS A 62 11.68 -9.80 -6.03
C LYS A 62 10.93 -10.87 -5.24
N LEU A 63 9.60 -10.81 -5.21
CA LEU A 63 8.81 -11.84 -4.56
C LEU A 63 8.48 -12.89 -5.61
N ASN A 64 8.90 -14.13 -5.39
CA ASN A 64 8.62 -15.24 -6.31
C ASN A 64 7.27 -15.90 -6.02
N ASP A 65 6.59 -15.52 -4.93
CA ASP A 65 5.27 -16.01 -4.59
C ASP A 65 4.19 -15.25 -5.37
N ALA A 66 3.20 -15.99 -5.87
CA ALA A 66 2.03 -15.41 -6.54
C ALA A 66 1.10 -14.67 -5.58
N GLU A 67 1.20 -14.97 -4.28
CA GLU A 67 0.35 -14.39 -3.23
C GLU A 67 1.16 -14.02 -1.99
N PHE A 68 0.74 -12.94 -1.33
CA PHE A 68 1.26 -12.51 -0.05
C PHE A 68 0.12 -12.00 0.83
N LEU A 69 -0.04 -12.53 2.04
CA LEU A 69 -1.17 -12.21 2.94
C LEU A 69 -2.55 -12.36 2.26
N HIS A 70 -2.75 -13.38 1.43
CA HIS A 70 -3.95 -13.59 0.61
C HIS A 70 -4.26 -12.40 -0.31
N SER A 71 -3.21 -11.75 -0.82
CA SER A 71 -3.29 -10.72 -1.86
C SER A 71 -2.45 -11.14 -3.04
N LYS A 72 -2.95 -10.88 -4.24
CA LYS A 72 -2.24 -11.15 -5.49
C LYS A 72 -0.97 -10.31 -5.55
N VAL A 73 0.13 -10.94 -5.93
CA VAL A 73 1.43 -10.28 -6.12
C VAL A 73 1.68 -10.11 -7.60
N LEU A 74 1.93 -8.87 -8.00
CA LEU A 74 2.26 -8.48 -9.37
C LEU A 74 3.74 -8.12 -9.47
N THR A 75 4.40 -8.69 -10.46
CA THR A 75 5.80 -8.39 -10.81
C THR A 75 5.90 -7.36 -11.94
N ASN A 76 4.81 -7.13 -12.67
CA ASN A 76 4.71 -6.13 -13.72
C ASN A 76 4.15 -4.80 -13.17
N LEU A 77 4.97 -3.75 -13.23
CA LEU A 77 4.61 -2.43 -12.71
C LEU A 77 3.45 -1.79 -13.50
N ILE A 78 3.43 -1.98 -14.81
CA ILE A 78 2.40 -1.42 -15.69
C ILE A 78 1.05 -2.06 -15.37
N GLU A 79 1.02 -3.38 -15.21
CA GLU A 79 -0.19 -4.11 -14.81
C GLU A 79 -0.68 -3.65 -13.43
N PHE A 80 0.24 -3.55 -12.47
CA PHE A 80 -0.08 -3.06 -11.13
C PHE A 80 -0.72 -1.66 -11.15
N LYS A 81 -0.11 -0.73 -11.89
CA LYS A 81 -0.65 0.63 -12.02
C LYS A 81 -2.03 0.63 -12.67
N LYS A 82 -2.27 -0.22 -13.66
CA LYS A 82 -3.57 -0.29 -14.35
C LYS A 82 -4.67 -0.86 -13.44
N GLN A 83 -4.35 -1.90 -12.67
CA GLN A 83 -5.33 -2.56 -11.79
C GLN A 83 -5.60 -1.77 -10.50
N SER A 84 -4.70 -0.88 -10.06
CA SER A 84 -4.89 -0.12 -8.82
C SER A 84 -5.71 1.14 -9.02
N ASP A 85 -6.80 1.32 -8.28
CA ASP A 85 -7.54 2.59 -8.21
C ASP A 85 -6.83 3.58 -7.29
N VAL A 86 -6.26 3.08 -6.20
CA VAL A 86 -5.43 3.84 -5.25
C VAL A 86 -4.17 3.04 -4.96
N ILE A 87 -3.02 3.69 -4.98
CA ILE A 87 -1.72 3.08 -4.70
C ILE A 87 -1.18 3.61 -3.38
N ILE A 88 -1.00 2.75 -2.38
CA ILE A 88 -0.30 3.10 -1.15
C ILE A 88 1.20 2.87 -1.36
N ALA A 89 1.99 3.92 -1.17
CA ALA A 89 3.44 3.85 -1.21
C ALA A 89 4.05 4.50 0.03
N ASN A 90 5.15 3.97 0.54
CA ASN A 90 5.87 4.59 1.67
C ASN A 90 6.38 6.00 1.32
N ARG A 91 6.85 6.19 0.08
CA ARG A 91 7.38 7.44 -0.48
C ARG A 91 6.99 7.54 -1.95
N MET A 92 6.93 8.76 -2.48
CA MET A 92 6.82 8.95 -3.92
C MET A 92 8.12 8.52 -4.61
N VAL A 93 8.03 7.94 -5.80
CA VAL A 93 9.17 7.53 -6.62
C VAL A 93 8.89 7.85 -8.08
N ASP A 94 9.95 8.03 -8.88
CA ASP A 94 9.82 8.40 -10.30
C ASP A 94 8.94 7.44 -11.08
N GLU A 95 9.04 6.15 -10.75
CA GLU A 95 8.28 5.09 -11.37
C GLU A 95 6.77 5.17 -11.08
N LEU A 96 6.30 6.06 -10.20
CA LEU A 96 4.89 6.30 -9.93
C LEU A 96 4.43 7.70 -10.36
N ASN A 97 5.31 8.55 -10.91
CA ASN A 97 4.98 9.95 -11.25
C ASN A 97 3.83 10.06 -12.26
N ASP A 98 3.74 9.12 -13.20
CA ASP A 98 2.67 9.01 -14.19
C ASP A 98 1.29 8.70 -13.57
N VAL A 99 1.25 8.22 -12.33
CA VAL A 99 0.02 7.89 -11.59
C VAL A 99 -0.09 8.64 -10.26
N ALA A 100 0.64 9.75 -10.10
CA ALA A 100 0.74 10.49 -8.83
C ALA A 100 -0.63 10.87 -8.23
N SER A 101 -1.62 11.19 -9.06
CA SER A 101 -2.98 11.55 -8.62
C SER A 101 -3.67 10.46 -7.78
N LYS A 102 -3.33 9.20 -8.03
CA LYS A 102 -3.86 8.05 -7.28
C LYS A 102 -2.87 7.43 -6.30
N VAL A 103 -1.70 8.03 -6.12
CA VAL A 103 -0.74 7.60 -5.11
C VAL A 103 -1.06 8.27 -3.78
N TYR A 104 -1.31 7.45 -2.76
CA TYR A 104 -1.30 7.87 -1.38
C TYR A 104 0.08 7.55 -0.78
N THR A 105 0.79 8.59 -0.39
CA THR A 105 2.04 8.48 0.36
C THR A 105 1.94 9.24 1.67
N ARG A 106 2.69 8.78 2.68
CA ARG A 106 2.81 9.50 3.95
C ARG A 106 3.71 10.74 3.82
N ASP A 107 4.50 10.84 2.74
CA ASP A 107 5.14 12.08 2.30
C ASP A 107 4.07 13.07 1.78
N LEU A 108 3.26 13.58 2.70
CA LEU A 108 2.47 14.80 2.49
C LEU A 108 3.34 16.05 2.66
N PHE A 109 4.57 15.89 3.14
CA PHE A 109 5.59 16.92 3.25
C PHE A 109 6.88 16.36 2.65
N GLY A 110 7.14 16.69 1.38
CA GLY A 110 8.48 16.55 0.82
C GLY A 110 9.41 17.46 1.61
N THR A 111 10.04 16.91 2.63
CA THR A 111 11.17 17.54 3.32
C THR A 111 12.25 16.49 3.51
N ASP A 112 12.74 16.00 2.38
CA ASP A 112 14.17 15.87 2.06
C ASP A 112 14.34 15.82 0.53
#